data_AF-A0A8T3P2C0-F1
#
_entry.id   AF-A0A8T3P2C0-F1
#
_cell.length_a   1.000
_cell.length_b   1.000
_cell.length_c   1.000
_cell.angle_alpha   90.00
_cell.angle_beta   90.00
_cell.angle_gamma   90.00
#
_symmetry.space_group_name_H-M   'P 1'
#
loop_
_entity.id
_entity.type
_entity.pdbx_description
1 polymer ?
#
loop_
_entity_poly.entity_id
_entity_poly.type
_entity_poly.pdbx_seq_one_letter_code
_entity_poly.pdbx_strand_id
1 'polypeptide(L)'
;MRDADILTRLGDVLEKRKDADPDESYVAGLYARGLDAILKKLGEEATETVLAAKNGDRHDIIHETADLWFHCLVMLAHKGLRADAVLA
;
A
#
# COMPACT_ATOMS: atom_id res chain seq x y z
N MET A 1 11.64 8.81 15.75
CA MET A 1 11.55 7.76 14.72
C MET A 1 11.98 8.40 13.41
N ARG A 2 12.89 7.79 12.65
CA ARG A 2 13.22 8.28 11.29
C ARG A 2 12.18 7.71 10.34
N ASP A 3 11.81 8.41 9.28
CA ASP A 3 10.71 7.97 8.38
C ASP A 3 10.98 6.59 7.73
N ALA A 4 12.25 6.26 7.47
CA ALA A 4 12.67 4.94 7.02
C ALA A 4 12.25 3.80 7.98
N ASP A 5 12.24 4.05 9.30
CA ASP A 5 11.81 3.09 10.32
C ASP A 5 10.34 2.70 10.16
N ILE A 6 9.49 3.65 9.76
CA ILE A 6 8.05 3.40 9.59
C ILE A 6 7.81 2.48 8.38
N LEU A 7 8.46 2.75 7.25
CA LEU A 7 8.29 1.96 6.03
C LEU A 7 8.87 0.54 6.19
N THR A 8 10.01 0.40 6.87
CA THR A 8 10.56 -0.92 7.20
C THR A 8 9.60 -1.72 8.08
N ARG A 9 9.08 -1.11 9.17
CA ARG A 9 8.11 -1.77 10.06
C ARG A 9 6.82 -2.15 9.34
N LEU A 10 6.33 -1.29 8.44
CA LEU A 10 5.15 -1.61 7.63
C LEU A 10 5.44 -2.76 6.67
N GLY A 11 6.61 -2.78 6.03
CA GLY A 11 7.06 -3.91 5.22
C GLY A 11 7.08 -5.23 6.00
N ASP A 12 7.55 -5.22 7.25
CA ASP A 12 7.57 -6.43 8.10
C ASP A 12 6.15 -6.90 8.47
N VAL A 13 5.22 -5.97 8.67
CA VAL A 13 3.80 -6.31 8.86
C VAL A 13 3.22 -6.93 7.60
N LEU A 14 3.47 -6.34 6.42
CA LEU A 14 2.98 -6.84 5.14
C LEU A 14 3.49 -8.26 4.84
N GLU A 15 4.77 -8.54 5.09
CA GLU A 15 5.33 -9.89 4.95
C GLU A 15 4.61 -10.90 5.84
N LYS A 16 4.36 -10.58 7.11
CA LYS A 16 3.61 -11.45 8.03
C LYS A 16 2.16 -11.72 7.58
N ARG A 17 1.57 -10.79 6.81
CA ARG A 17 0.19 -10.94 6.31
C ARG A 17 0.07 -11.83 5.08
N LYS A 18 1.17 -12.24 4.45
CA LYS A 18 1.15 -13.21 3.33
C LYS A 18 0.64 -14.58 3.75
N ASP A 19 0.95 -14.99 4.97
CA ASP A 19 0.58 -16.30 5.53
C ASP A 19 -0.60 -16.20 6.54
N ALA A 20 -1.17 -15.01 6.72
CA ALA A 20 -2.29 -14.80 7.63
C ALA A 20 -3.63 -15.24 7.00
N ASP A 21 -4.63 -15.49 7.85
CA ASP A 21 -5.98 -15.80 7.38
C ASP A 21 -6.56 -14.64 6.54
N PRO A 22 -6.95 -14.89 5.28
CA PRO A 22 -7.58 -13.90 4.41
C PRO A 22 -8.85 -13.25 4.98
N ASP A 23 -9.59 -13.96 5.84
CA ASP A 23 -10.86 -13.47 6.40
C ASP A 23 -10.63 -12.55 7.62
N GLU A 24 -9.45 -12.61 8.25
CA GLU A 24 -9.10 -11.80 9.41
C GLU A 24 -8.24 -10.56 9.07
N SER A 25 -7.79 -10.43 7.82
CA SER A 25 -6.94 -9.31 7.41
C SER A 25 -7.19 -8.86 5.98
N TYR A 26 -7.44 -7.55 5.81
CA TYR A 26 -7.57 -6.92 4.50
C TYR A 26 -6.39 -7.23 3.56
N VAL A 27 -5.15 -7.14 4.07
CA VAL A 27 -3.93 -7.39 3.29
C VAL A 27 -3.82 -8.86 2.90
N ALA A 28 -4.11 -9.78 3.83
CA ALA A 28 -4.14 -11.21 3.52
C ALA A 28 -5.19 -11.53 2.45
N GLY A 29 -6.38 -10.91 2.55
CA GLY A 29 -7.41 -10.98 1.54
C GLY A 29 -6.97 -10.47 0.17
N LEU A 30 -6.18 -9.39 0.11
CA LEU A 30 -5.59 -8.91 -1.15
C LEU A 30 -4.59 -9.91 -1.72
N TYR A 31 -3.70 -10.45 -0.90
CA TYR A 31 -2.74 -11.46 -1.35
C TYR A 31 -3.41 -12.74 -1.84
N ALA A 32 -4.46 -13.21 -1.15
CA ALA A 32 -5.24 -14.36 -1.55
C ALA A 32 -5.96 -14.15 -2.90
N ARG A 33 -6.44 -12.92 -3.18
CA ARG A 33 -7.02 -12.55 -4.49
C ARG A 33 -5.97 -12.33 -5.59
N GLY A 34 -4.69 -12.25 -5.24
CA GLY A 34 -3.59 -12.15 -6.17
C GLY A 34 -3.35 -10.76 -6.77
N LEU A 35 -2.41 -10.71 -7.72
CA LEU A 35 -1.86 -9.47 -8.27
C LEU A 35 -2.92 -8.53 -8.86
N ASP A 36 -3.89 -9.06 -9.60
CA ASP A 36 -4.88 -8.22 -10.29
C ASP A 36 -5.74 -7.42 -9.30
N ALA A 37 -6.10 -8.01 -8.16
CA ALA A 37 -6.83 -7.31 -7.11
C ALA A 37 -5.99 -6.21 -6.44
N ILE A 38 -4.69 -6.45 -6.27
CA ILE A 38 -3.74 -5.47 -5.73
C ILE A 38 -3.56 -4.30 -6.72
N LEU A 39 -3.35 -4.60 -7.99
CA LEU A 39 -3.17 -3.58 -9.03
C LEU A 39 -4.45 -2.77 -9.28
N LYS A 40 -5.62 -3.39 -9.14
CA LYS A 40 -6.91 -2.70 -9.20
C LYS A 40 -6.99 -1.61 -8.12
N LYS A 41 -6.69 -1.95 -6.86
CA LYS A 41 -6.66 -0.97 -5.76
C LYS A 41 -5.61 0.10 -5.98
N LEU A 42 -4.38 -0.28 -6.36
CA LEU A 42 -3.33 0.68 -6.66
C LEU A 42 -3.73 1.69 -7.75
N GLY A 43 -4.42 1.23 -8.80
CA GLY A 43 -4.93 2.12 -9.87
C GLY A 43 -6.09 3.01 -9.44
N GLU A 44 -6.95 2.51 -8.55
CA GLU A 44 -8.04 3.27 -7.91
C GLU A 44 -7.46 4.44 -7.11
N GLU A 45 -6.57 4.15 -6.14
CA GLU A 45 -5.95 5.17 -5.28
C GLU A 45 -5.12 6.17 -6.06
N ALA A 46 -4.45 5.73 -7.13
CA ALA A 46 -3.69 6.63 -8.01
C ALA A 46 -4.63 7.64 -8.69
N THR A 47 -5.81 7.20 -9.12
CA THR A 47 -6.81 8.07 -9.74
C THR A 47 -7.44 9.00 -8.71
N GLU A 48 -7.77 8.48 -7.53
CA GLU A 48 -8.34 9.26 -6.43
C GLU A 48 -7.36 10.32 -5.91
N THR A 49 -6.08 9.99 -5.81
CA THR A 49 -5.02 10.96 -5.47
C THR A 49 -4.96 12.12 -6.47
N VAL A 50 -5.05 11.83 -7.77
CA VAL A 50 -5.09 12.89 -8.81
C VAL A 50 -6.33 13.77 -8.65
N LEU A 51 -7.49 13.17 -8.35
CA LEU A 51 -8.74 13.90 -8.14
C LEU A 51 -8.71 14.76 -6.86
N ALA A 52 -8.20 14.22 -5.75
CA ALA A 52 -8.04 14.93 -4.50
C ALA A 52 -7.12 16.15 -4.68
N ALA A 53 -5.97 15.97 -5.33
CA ALA A 53 -5.04 17.05 -5.65
C ALA A 53 -5.69 18.14 -6.52
N LYS A 54 -6.51 17.75 -7.49
CA LYS A 54 -7.26 18.69 -8.35
C LYS A 54 -8.31 19.48 -7.56
N ASN A 55 -9.01 18.85 -6.62
CA ASN A 55 -10.10 19.46 -5.87
C ASN A 55 -9.60 20.37 -4.72
N GLY A 56 -8.35 20.18 -4.27
CA GLY A 56 -7.68 21.09 -3.33
C GLY A 56 -8.06 20.91 -1.86
N ASP A 57 -8.80 19.84 -1.51
CA ASP A 57 -9.07 19.52 -0.12
C ASP A 57 -7.83 18.88 0.54
N ARG A 58 -7.33 19.51 1.60
CA ARG A 58 -6.10 19.07 2.28
C ARG A 58 -6.25 17.68 2.91
N HIS A 59 -7.42 17.37 3.45
CA HIS A 59 -7.64 16.09 4.12
C HIS A 59 -7.65 14.96 3.09
N ASP A 60 -8.38 15.13 2.00
CA ASP A 60 -8.48 14.14 0.94
C ASP A 60 -7.11 13.91 0.29
N ILE A 61 -6.34 14.96 0.02
CA ILE A 61 -4.99 14.82 -0.54
C ILE A 61 -4.11 13.94 0.37
N ILE A 62 -4.14 14.17 1.68
CA ILE A 62 -3.35 13.37 2.63
C ILE A 62 -3.85 11.93 2.70
N HIS A 63 -5.17 11.74 2.70
CA HIS A 63 -5.81 10.42 2.79
C HIS A 63 -5.47 9.56 1.58
N GLU A 64 -5.75 10.05 0.37
CA GLU A 64 -5.53 9.32 -0.87
C GLU A 64 -4.04 9.06 -1.12
N THR A 65 -3.17 10.02 -0.79
CA THR A 65 -1.72 9.80 -0.90
C THR A 65 -1.25 8.70 0.05
N ALA A 66 -1.79 8.64 1.27
CA ALA A 66 -1.45 7.59 2.22
C ALA A 66 -1.94 6.22 1.74
N ASP A 67 -3.13 6.13 1.15
CA ASP A 67 -3.65 4.86 0.64
C ASP A 67 -2.89 4.40 -0.61
N LEU A 68 -2.56 5.32 -1.52
CA LEU A 68 -1.69 5.05 -2.65
C LEU A 68 -0.33 4.50 -2.21
N TRP A 69 0.32 5.12 -1.21
CA TRP A 69 1.59 4.63 -0.67
C TRP A 69 1.43 3.25 -0.07
N PHE A 70 0.38 3.03 0.71
CA PHE A 70 0.08 1.73 1.30
C PHE A 70 -0.07 0.64 0.23
N HIS A 71 -0.86 0.89 -0.81
CA HIS A 71 -1.06 -0.06 -1.90
C HIS A 71 0.19 -0.27 -2.76
N CYS A 72 1.07 0.72 -2.88
CA CYS A 72 2.39 0.53 -3.48
C CYS A 72 3.24 -0.44 -2.65
N LEU A 73 3.25 -0.32 -1.33
CA LEU A 73 3.98 -1.23 -0.44
C LEU A 73 3.40 -2.66 -0.48
N VAL A 74 2.07 -2.81 -0.53
CA VAL A 74 1.43 -4.12 -0.70
C VAL A 74 1.87 -4.78 -2.02
N MET A 75 1.91 -4.02 -3.11
CA MET A 75 2.37 -4.49 -4.42
C MET A 75 3.84 -4.89 -4.40
N LEU A 76 4.72 -4.05 -3.83
CA LEU A 76 6.14 -4.36 -3.68
C LEU A 76 6.34 -5.65 -2.90
N ALA A 77 5.70 -5.77 -1.73
CA ALA A 77 5.77 -6.97 -0.91
C ALA A 77 5.25 -8.20 -1.66
N HIS A 78 4.13 -8.11 -2.38
CA HIS A 78 3.63 -9.21 -3.22
C HIS A 78 4.65 -9.66 -4.28
N LYS A 79 5.46 -8.73 -4.81
CA LYS A 79 6.54 -9.00 -5.76
C LYS A 79 7.87 -9.42 -5.10
N GLY A 80 7.91 -9.59 -3.79
CA GLY A 80 9.13 -9.92 -3.05
C GLY A 80 10.12 -8.76 -2.94
N LEU A 81 9.63 -7.52 -3.08
CA LEU A 81 10.40 -6.28 -3.00
C LEU A 81 10.05 -5.51 -1.73
N ARG A 82 10.90 -4.56 -1.35
CA ARG A 82 10.74 -3.70 -0.17
C ARG A 82 10.96 -2.23 -0.51
N ALA A 83 10.40 -1.35 0.32
CA ALA A 83 10.58 0.10 0.19
C ALA A 83 12.05 0.51 0.15
N ASP A 84 12.92 -0.20 0.89
CA ASP A 84 14.36 0.04 0.91
C ASP A 84 14.98 -0.03 -0.50
N ALA A 85 14.47 -0.89 -1.38
CA ALA A 85 14.95 -1.01 -2.76
C ALA A 85 14.53 0.19 -3.64
N VAL A 86 13.49 0.93 -3.26
CA VAL A 86 13.02 2.14 -3.96
C VAL A 86 13.75 3.39 -3.45
N LEU A 87 14.14 3.39 -2.17
CA LEU A 87 14.80 4.53 -1.51
C LEU A 87 16.33 4.55 -1.67
N ALA A 88 16.91 3.52 -2.27
CA ALA A 88 18.35 3.32 -2.43
C ALA A 88 19.01 4.26 -3.44
#